data_AF-A0A833JCL0-F1
#
_entry.id   AF-A0A833JCL0-F1
#
_cell.length_a   1.000
_cell.length_b   1.000
_cell.length_c   1.000
_cell.angle_alpha   90.00
_cell.angle_beta   90.00
_cell.angle_gamma   90.00
#
_symmetry.space_group_name_H-M   'P 1'
#
loop_
_entity.id
_entity.type
_entity.pdbx_description
1 polymer ?
#
loop_
_entity_poly.entity_id
_entity_poly.type
_entity_poly.pdbx_seq_one_letter_code
_entity_poly.pdbx_strand_id
1 'polypeptide(L)'
;MGARKIVDEAAIVALLEKGGTYMEVAAELGLSEGRVARVAAQHSESSPAFRERLLAHRAARVQHGRQIMAAINAVKVPVWVKRADLESDFRDTARYFGEDAALRHCRQLLAEVRGVA
;
A
#
# COMPACT_ATOMS: atom_id res chain seq x y z
N MET A 1 29.29 5.54 -39.91
CA MET A 1 29.42 5.26 -38.46
C MET A 1 28.89 6.47 -37.70
N GLY A 2 27.65 6.42 -37.19
CA GLY A 2 27.05 7.53 -36.47
C GLY A 2 27.63 7.64 -35.07
N ALA A 3 28.24 8.78 -34.75
CA ALA A 3 28.72 9.10 -33.42
C ALA A 3 27.56 8.96 -32.42
N ARG A 4 27.68 8.06 -31.43
CA ARG A 4 26.76 8.02 -30.30
C ARG A 4 26.96 9.32 -29.54
N LYS A 5 26.07 10.30 -29.71
CA LYS A 5 25.99 11.45 -28.81
C LYS A 5 25.84 10.90 -27.39
N ILE A 6 26.84 11.18 -26.55
CA ILE A 6 26.76 10.92 -25.11
C ILE A 6 25.64 11.81 -24.61
N VAL A 7 24.58 11.20 -24.08
CA VAL A 7 23.42 11.93 -23.56
C VAL A 7 23.78 12.40 -22.16
N ASP A 8 23.77 13.71 -21.94
CA ASP A 8 23.92 14.29 -20.60
C ASP A 8 22.56 14.24 -19.89
N GLU A 9 22.35 13.16 -19.13
CA GLU A 9 21.13 12.96 -18.36
C GLU A 9 20.96 14.01 -17.25
N ALA A 10 22.05 14.55 -16.70
CA ALA A 10 21.99 15.57 -15.66
C ALA A 10 21.47 16.89 -16.23
N ALA A 11 21.88 17.25 -17.44
CA ALA A 11 21.35 18.42 -18.14
C ALA A 11 19.84 18.30 -18.44
N ILE A 12 19.37 17.10 -18.81
CA ILE A 12 17.94 16.82 -19.03
C ILE A 12 17.15 17.05 -17.74
N VAL A 13 17.58 16.45 -16.62
CA VAL A 13 16.88 16.57 -15.33
C VAL A 13 16.86 18.03 -14.85
N ALA A 14 17.98 18.75 -14.95
CA ALA A 14 18.08 20.14 -14.53
C ALA A 14 17.14 21.07 -15.31
N LEU A 15 16.89 20.82 -16.60
CA LEU A 15 15.93 21.61 -17.39
C LEU A 15 14.47 21.27 -17.06
N LEU A 16 14.18 20.00 -16.76
CA LEU A 16 12.84 19.59 -16.31
C LEU A 16 12.50 20.13 -14.92
N GLU A 17 13.47 20.18 -13.99
CA GLU A 17 13.29 20.77 -12.66
C GLU A 17 13.04 22.29 -12.71
N LYS A 18 13.53 22.98 -13.75
CA LYS A 18 13.23 24.39 -14.02
C LYS A 18 11.83 24.61 -14.60
N GLY A 19 11.05 23.54 -14.81
CA GLY A 19 9.69 23.60 -15.36
C GLY A 19 9.63 23.51 -16.89
N GLY A 20 10.75 23.20 -17.55
CA GLY A 20 10.76 23.00 -19.01
C GLY A 20 9.92 21.79 -19.42
N THR A 21 9.19 21.93 -20.51
CA THR A 21 8.41 20.82 -21.10
C THR A 21 9.33 19.85 -21.85
N TYR A 22 8.88 18.59 -22.03
CA TYR A 22 9.70 17.58 -22.71
C TYR A 22 10.11 17.98 -24.13
N MET A 23 9.25 18.73 -24.83
CA MET A 23 9.50 19.28 -26.16
C MET A 23 10.60 20.34 -26.14
N GLU A 24 10.56 21.27 -25.18
CA GLU A 24 11.57 22.33 -25.04
C GLU A 24 12.94 21.75 -24.70
N VAL A 25 13.00 20.80 -23.75
CA VAL A 25 14.25 20.12 -23.38
C VAL A 25 14.81 19.29 -24.53
N ALA A 26 13.94 18.65 -25.31
CA ALA A 26 14.33 17.90 -26.50
C ALA A 26 14.92 18.82 -27.58
N ALA A 27 14.29 19.98 -27.82
CA ALA A 27 14.77 20.98 -28.77
C ALA A 27 16.11 21.59 -28.35
N GLU A 28 16.26 21.94 -27.07
CA GLU A 28 17.48 22.56 -26.53
C GLU A 28 18.68 21.62 -26.57
N LEU A 29 18.49 20.34 -26.26
CA LEU A 29 19.57 19.34 -26.24
C LEU A 29 19.75 18.59 -27.57
N GLY A 30 18.91 18.87 -28.56
CA GLY A 30 18.90 18.17 -29.86
C GLY A 30 18.67 16.66 -29.70
N LEU A 31 17.73 16.30 -28.83
CA LEU A 31 17.29 14.93 -28.51
C LEU A 31 15.84 14.72 -28.99
N SER A 32 15.37 13.47 -28.99
CA SER A 32 13.95 13.19 -29.18
C SER A 32 13.19 13.28 -27.86
N GLU A 33 11.93 13.72 -27.91
CA GLU A 33 11.04 13.78 -26.74
C GLU A 33 10.95 12.42 -26.02
N GLY A 34 10.82 11.33 -26.78
CA GLY A 34 10.77 9.98 -26.20
C GLY A 34 12.05 9.60 -25.43
N ARG A 35 13.19 10.19 -25.78
CA ARG A 35 14.45 9.98 -25.05
C ARG A 35 14.51 10.81 -23.77
N VAL A 36 14.04 12.05 -23.81
CA VAL A 36 13.86 12.91 -22.63
C VAL A 36 12.89 12.25 -21.65
N ALA A 37 11.75 11.75 -22.11
CA ALA A 37 10.76 11.06 -21.29
C ALA A 37 11.32 9.79 -20.63
N ARG A 38 12.15 9.01 -21.32
CA ARG A 38 12.79 7.82 -20.75
C ARG A 38 13.78 8.18 -19.64
N VAL A 39 14.61 9.21 -19.85
CA VAL A 39 15.55 9.71 -18.83
C VAL A 39 14.78 10.27 -17.63
N ALA A 40 13.72 11.05 -17.88
CA ALA A 40 12.85 11.58 -16.84
C ALA A 40 12.20 10.46 -16.01
N ALA A 41 11.72 9.38 -16.64
CA ALA A 41 11.16 8.23 -15.95
C ALA A 41 12.22 7.53 -15.08
N GLN A 42 13.40 7.27 -15.63
CA GLN A 42 14.50 6.59 -14.94
C GLN A 42 15.03 7.40 -13.74
N HIS A 43 15.13 8.71 -13.88
CA HIS A 43 15.47 9.63 -12.79
C HIS A 43 14.32 9.86 -11.83
N SER A 44 13.07 9.79 -12.27
CA SER A 44 11.92 9.84 -11.35
C SER A 44 11.97 8.67 -10.36
N GLU A 45 12.39 7.48 -10.78
CA GLU A 45 12.53 6.33 -9.87
C GLU A 45 13.75 6.42 -8.93
N SER A 46 14.79 7.15 -9.36
CA SER A 46 16.05 7.30 -8.60
C SER A 46 16.16 8.64 -7.84
N SER A 47 15.20 9.55 -8.04
CA SER A 47 15.12 10.86 -7.41
C SER A 47 14.92 10.76 -5.89
N PRO A 48 15.56 11.64 -5.09
CA PRO A 48 15.31 11.75 -3.65
C PRO A 48 13.83 11.94 -3.32
N ALA A 49 13.12 12.79 -4.08
CA ALA A 49 11.70 13.08 -3.84
C ALA A 49 10.81 11.85 -4.04
N PHE A 50 11.15 10.98 -4.99
CA PHE A 50 10.43 9.73 -5.20
C PHE A 50 10.73 8.71 -4.10
N ARG A 51 12.00 8.60 -3.68
CA ARG A 51 12.39 7.76 -2.55
C ARG A 51 11.64 8.16 -1.28
N GLU A 52 11.53 9.45 -0.99
CA GLU A 52 10.74 9.96 0.13
C GLU A 52 9.26 9.58 0.02
N ARG A 53 8.63 9.76 -1.14
CA ARG A 53 7.24 9.33 -1.38
C ARG A 53 7.06 7.82 -1.19
N LEU A 54 8.02 7.02 -1.64
CA LEU A 54 8.00 5.56 -1.49
C LEU A 54 8.13 5.13 -0.02
N LEU A 55 9.03 5.77 0.72
CA LEU A 55 9.20 5.56 2.16
C LEU A 55 7.94 5.97 2.92
N ALA A 56 7.36 7.13 2.61
CA ALA A 56 6.11 7.61 3.20
C ALA A 56 4.95 6.65 2.90
N HIS A 57 4.82 6.18 1.66
CA HIS A 57 3.80 5.21 1.28
C HIS A 57 3.98 3.86 1.99
N ARG A 58 5.22 3.35 2.10
CA ARG A 58 5.52 2.13 2.87
C ARG A 58 5.18 2.32 4.35
N ALA A 59 5.56 3.45 4.94
CA ALA A 59 5.25 3.77 6.33
C ALA A 59 3.74 3.84 6.57
N ALA A 60 2.98 4.48 5.68
CA ALA A 60 1.52 4.54 5.73
C ALA A 60 0.89 3.15 5.66
N ARG A 61 1.37 2.27 4.77
CA ARG A 61 0.89 0.88 4.69
C ARG A 61 1.17 0.09 5.97
N VAL A 62 2.36 0.24 6.56
CA VAL A 62 2.70 -0.40 7.84
C VAL A 62 1.81 0.11 8.96
N GLN A 63 1.57 1.42 9.04
CA GLN A 63 0.70 2.02 10.04
C GLN A 63 -0.75 1.54 9.89
N HIS A 64 -1.26 1.49 8.65
CA HIS A 64 -2.59 0.95 8.38
C HIS A 64 -2.72 -0.52 8.79
N GLY A 65 -1.72 -1.35 8.47
CA GLY A 65 -1.66 -2.74 8.93
C GLY A 65 -1.68 -2.86 10.46
N ARG A 66 -0.92 -2.00 11.17
CA ARG A 66 -0.94 -1.95 12.64
C ARG A 66 -2.31 -1.57 13.18
N GLN A 67 -3.00 -0.62 12.56
CA GLN A 67 -4.36 -0.21 12.95
C GLN A 67 -5.36 -1.36 12.79
N ILE A 68 -5.31 -2.09 11.67
CA ILE A 68 -6.16 -3.27 11.44
C ILE A 68 -5.90 -4.33 12.52
N MET A 69 -4.64 -4.65 12.80
CA MET A 69 -4.29 -5.63 13.84
C MET A 69 -4.69 -5.18 15.24
N ALA A 70 -4.55 -3.88 15.54
CA ALA A 70 -5.00 -3.32 16.82
C ALA A 70 -6.53 -3.41 16.97
N ALA A 71 -7.28 -3.14 15.90
CA ALA A 71 -8.73 -3.29 15.90
C ALA A 71 -9.17 -4.75 16.12
N ILE A 72 -8.50 -5.71 15.46
CA ILE A 72 -8.76 -7.15 15.67
C ILE A 72 -8.46 -7.57 17.11
N ASN A 73 -7.36 -7.09 17.69
CA ASN A 73 -6.96 -7.44 19.05
C ASN A 73 -7.76 -6.70 20.14
N ALA A 74 -8.41 -5.58 19.81
CA ALA A 74 -9.25 -4.84 20.74
C ALA A 74 -10.57 -5.58 21.05
N VAL A 75 -11.00 -6.49 20.17
CA VAL A 75 -12.20 -7.31 20.36
C VAL A 75 -12.04 -8.18 21.60
N LYS A 76 -12.87 -7.93 22.61
CA LYS A 76 -12.81 -8.67 23.88
C LYS A 76 -13.55 -9.99 23.75
N VAL A 77 -12.81 -11.06 23.46
CA VAL A 77 -13.37 -12.41 23.40
C VAL A 77 -13.76 -12.90 24.80
N PRO A 78 -15.04 -13.22 25.07
CA PRO A 78 -15.47 -13.74 26.37
C PRO A 78 -14.81 -15.07 26.72
N VAL A 79 -14.57 -15.30 28.01
CA VAL A 79 -13.91 -16.53 28.50
C VAL A 79 -14.67 -17.80 28.10
N TRP A 80 -16.01 -17.78 28.07
CA TRP A 80 -16.80 -18.95 27.67
C TRP A 80 -16.62 -19.30 26.19
N VAL A 81 -16.42 -18.31 25.32
CA VAL A 81 -16.13 -18.50 23.88
C VAL A 81 -14.79 -19.18 23.72
N LYS A 82 -13.78 -18.72 24.47
CA LYS A 82 -12.44 -19.35 24.49
C LYS A 82 -12.48 -20.79 24.97
N ARG A 83 -13.24 -21.05 26.05
CA ARG A 83 -13.42 -22.42 26.59
C ARG A 83 -14.17 -23.33 25.64
N ALA A 84 -14.99 -22.78 24.75
CA ALA A 84 -15.71 -23.49 23.72
C ALA A 84 -14.91 -23.66 22.42
N ASP A 85 -13.66 -23.18 22.36
CA ASP A 85 -12.80 -23.15 21.16
C ASP A 85 -13.41 -22.39 19.97
N LEU A 86 -14.27 -21.40 20.23
CA LEU A 86 -14.96 -20.58 19.21
C LEU A 86 -14.30 -19.22 19.00
N GLU A 87 -13.04 -19.07 19.40
CA GLU A 87 -12.36 -17.78 19.36
C GLU A 87 -12.18 -17.25 17.93
N SER A 88 -11.89 -18.12 16.97
CA SER A 88 -11.75 -17.73 15.55
C SER A 88 -13.09 -17.25 15.00
N ASP A 89 -14.15 -18.04 15.14
CA ASP A 89 -15.49 -17.71 14.65
C ASP A 89 -16.03 -16.42 15.27
N PHE A 90 -15.75 -16.21 16.57
CA PHE A 90 -16.12 -14.98 17.25
C PHE A 90 -15.43 -13.76 16.66
N ARG A 91 -14.10 -13.82 16.48
CA ARG A 91 -13.33 -12.68 15.95
C ARG A 91 -13.72 -12.37 14.50
N ASP A 92 -13.94 -13.40 13.68
CA ASP A 92 -14.37 -13.22 12.30
C ASP A 92 -15.77 -12.62 12.22
N THR A 93 -16.72 -13.14 12.99
CA THR A 93 -18.08 -12.59 13.03
C THR A 93 -18.09 -11.17 13.59
N ALA A 94 -17.30 -10.90 14.64
CA ALA A 94 -17.20 -9.58 15.26
C ALA A 94 -16.61 -8.55 14.30
N ARG A 95 -15.65 -8.97 13.46
CA ARG A 95 -15.02 -8.12 12.44
C ARG A 95 -16.03 -7.59 11.41
N TYR A 96 -17.00 -8.40 11.00
CA TYR A 96 -17.95 -8.02 9.95
C TYR A 96 -19.29 -7.52 10.49
N PHE A 97 -19.73 -8.03 11.65
CA PHE A 97 -21.10 -7.83 12.16
C PHE A 97 -21.14 -7.30 13.60
N GLY A 98 -20.00 -7.08 14.25
CA GLY A 98 -19.90 -6.61 15.63
C GLY A 98 -20.01 -7.70 16.69
N GLU A 99 -19.60 -7.37 17.92
CA GLU A 99 -19.46 -8.33 19.04
C GLU A 99 -20.79 -9.00 19.41
N ASP A 100 -21.92 -8.28 19.37
CA ASP A 100 -23.24 -8.84 19.71
C ASP A 100 -23.70 -9.91 18.72
N ALA A 101 -23.44 -9.71 17.42
CA ALA A 101 -23.74 -10.70 16.39
C ALA A 101 -22.84 -11.93 16.56
N ALA A 102 -21.56 -11.71 16.86
CA ALA A 102 -20.61 -12.78 17.16
C ALA A 102 -21.04 -13.63 18.38
N LEU A 103 -21.53 -13.00 19.46
CA LEU A 103 -22.05 -13.73 20.62
C LEU A 103 -23.24 -14.62 20.27
N ARG A 104 -24.19 -14.12 19.45
CA ARG A 104 -25.34 -14.91 18.99
C ARG A 104 -24.90 -16.08 18.11
N HIS A 105 -23.98 -15.82 17.18
CA HIS A 105 -23.45 -16.85 16.30
C HIS A 105 -22.73 -17.96 17.09
N CYS A 106 -21.85 -17.61 18.04
CA CYS A 106 -21.19 -18.60 18.89
C CYS A 106 -22.17 -19.40 19.77
N ARG A 107 -23.27 -18.78 20.23
CA ARG A 107 -24.33 -19.50 20.98
C ARG A 107 -25.05 -20.51 20.09
N GLN A 108 -25.31 -20.16 18.84
CA GLN A 108 -25.92 -21.06 17.87
C GLN A 108 -24.99 -22.26 17.60
N LEU A 109 -23.71 -22.02 17.29
CA LEU A 109 -22.73 -23.09 17.09
C LEU A 109 -22.62 -24.02 18.30
N LEU A 110 -22.63 -23.47 19.53
CA LEU A 110 -22.67 -24.29 20.75
C LEU A 110 -23.94 -25.14 20.88
N ALA A 111 -25.10 -24.62 20.46
CA ALA A 111 -26.36 -25.36 20.51
C ALA A 111 -26.36 -26.53 19.51
N GLU A 112 -25.86 -26.29 18.29
CA GLU A 112 -25.69 -27.30 17.25
C GLU A 112 -24.74 -28.42 17.70
N VAL A 113 -23.59 -28.08 18.28
CA VAL A 113 -22.65 -29.06 18.84
C VAL A 113 -23.27 -29.89 19.98
N ARG A 114 -24.19 -29.30 20.75
CA ARG A 114 -24.89 -29.98 21.84
C ARG A 114 -26.10 -30.80 21.38
N GLY A 115 -26.46 -30.76 20.11
CA GLY A 115 -27.65 -31.44 19.57
C GLY A 115 -28.96 -30.84 20.06
N VAL A 116 -28.95 -29.60 20.55
CA VAL A 116 -30.14 -28.86 20.97
C VAL A 116 -30.50 -27.93 19.82
N ALA A 117 -31.14 -28.48 18.79
CA ALA A 117 -31.69 -27.74 17.67
C ALA A 117 -33.22 -27.68 17.78
#